data_AF-A0A9D7I092-F1
#
_entry.id   AF-A0A9D7I092-F1
#
_cell.length_a   1.000
_cell.length_b   1.000
_cell.length_c   1.000
_cell.angle_alpha   90.00
_cell.angle_beta   90.00
_cell.angle_gamma   90.00
#
_symmetry.space_group_name_H-M   'P 1'
#
loop_
_entity.id
_entity.type
_entity.pdbx_description
1 polymer ?
#
loop_
_entity_poly.entity_id
_entity_poly.type
_entity_poly.pdbx_seq_one_letter_code
_entity_poly.pdbx_strand_id
1 'polypeptide(L)'
;MKKIIFLLVCTFLSFEIYAQSFIGAWERYHNSEKGEKLRSVVIFSDGYQAITTYDFVTGKFISTNGGSWRLKDDSMTEKIEFDTNNPERVGTEISFKVHINDSILEIVDNGIKFKRIDDGKPGALKGAWLMSGRIVDGKTQQRDTSIPRKTMKILSGTRFQWIAYNTDTKQFSGTGGGTYTTIDGVYTENIEFFSRDDSKAGVSLKFDYGLIDGKWNHTGFSSKGEPLNEIWSVRQ
;
A
#
# COMPACT_ATOMS: atom_id res chain seq x y z
N MET A 1 -33.53 63.26 -7.63
CA MET A 1 -32.49 62.30 -8.04
C MET A 1 -31.92 61.64 -6.79
N LYS A 2 -32.10 60.31 -6.63
CA LYS A 2 -31.24 59.42 -5.84
C LYS A 2 -31.71 57.99 -6.10
N LYS A 3 -31.03 57.30 -7.01
CA LYS A 3 -31.22 55.87 -7.28
C LYS A 3 -30.45 55.13 -6.19
N ILE A 4 -31.14 54.36 -5.35
CA ILE A 4 -30.52 53.42 -4.42
C ILE A 4 -30.42 52.10 -5.17
N ILE A 5 -29.20 51.73 -5.57
CA ILE A 5 -28.89 50.44 -6.16
C ILE A 5 -28.50 49.52 -5.01
N PHE A 6 -29.35 48.53 -4.70
CA PHE A 6 -29.03 47.49 -3.73
C PHE A 6 -28.19 46.43 -4.44
N LEU A 7 -26.88 46.41 -4.17
CA LEU A 7 -25.95 45.41 -4.70
C LEU A 7 -26.04 44.15 -3.83
N LEU A 8 -26.71 43.11 -4.33
CA LEU A 8 -26.75 41.80 -3.69
C LEU A 8 -25.42 41.08 -3.99
N VAL A 9 -24.47 41.12 -3.06
CA VAL A 9 -23.22 40.35 -3.14
C VAL A 9 -23.51 38.92 -2.69
N CYS A 10 -23.79 38.03 -3.65
CA CYS A 10 -23.82 36.59 -3.39
C CYS A 10 -22.39 36.06 -3.27
N THR A 11 -21.88 35.99 -2.04
CA THR A 11 -20.67 35.21 -1.73
C THR A 11 -20.98 33.73 -1.93
N PHE A 12 -20.53 33.16 -3.05
CA PHE A 12 -20.44 31.72 -3.23
C PHE A 12 -19.40 31.16 -2.26
N LEU A 13 -19.83 30.81 -1.06
CA LEU A 13 -19.09 29.90 -0.18
C LEU A 13 -19.15 28.52 -0.85
N SER A 14 -18.15 28.21 -1.67
CA SER A 14 -17.88 26.85 -2.10
C SER A 14 -17.47 26.06 -0.87
N PHE A 15 -18.43 25.39 -0.24
CA PHE A 15 -18.13 24.33 0.73
C PHE A 15 -17.34 23.27 -0.02
N GLU A 16 -16.04 23.14 0.29
CA GLU A 16 -15.27 21.97 -0.10
C GLU A 16 -15.91 20.77 0.58
N ILE A 17 -16.70 20.01 -0.17
CA ILE A 17 -17.13 18.68 0.25
C ILE A 17 -15.85 17.84 0.26
N TYR A 18 -15.25 17.67 1.44
CA TYR A 18 -14.16 16.71 1.60
C TYR A 18 -14.72 15.32 1.29
N ALA A 19 -14.44 14.83 0.08
CA ALA A 19 -14.67 13.43 -0.24
C ALA A 19 -13.86 12.58 0.74
N GLN A 20 -14.51 11.64 1.42
CA GLN A 20 -13.85 10.74 2.35
C GLN A 20 -12.80 9.90 1.60
N SER A 21 -11.57 9.94 2.09
CA SER A 21 -10.43 9.34 1.40
C SER A 21 -10.16 7.91 1.89
N PHE A 22 -10.01 6.99 0.94
CA PHE A 22 -9.57 5.62 1.20
C PHE A 22 -8.07 5.55 1.53
N ILE A 23 -7.31 6.57 1.11
CA ILE A 23 -5.86 6.66 1.30
C ILE A 23 -5.51 6.48 2.77
N GLY A 24 -4.51 5.64 3.01
CA GLY A 24 -4.11 5.23 4.35
C GLY A 24 -4.11 3.72 4.50
N ALA A 25 -4.17 3.26 5.73
CA ALA A 25 -4.24 1.84 6.04
C ALA A 25 -5.43 1.51 6.93
N TRP A 26 -5.95 0.30 6.75
CA TRP A 26 -7.12 -0.21 7.44
C TRP A 26 -6.88 -1.64 7.89
N GLU A 27 -7.51 -2.05 8.99
CA GLU A 27 -7.33 -3.39 9.52
C GLU A 27 -8.63 -4.04 9.98
N ARG A 28 -8.60 -5.37 10.06
CA ARG A 28 -9.59 -6.14 10.79
C ARG A 28 -8.95 -7.32 11.48
N TYR A 29 -9.49 -7.68 12.63
CA TYR A 29 -9.17 -8.91 13.35
C TYR A 29 -10.30 -9.90 13.18
N HIS A 30 -9.95 -11.17 12.98
CA HIS A 30 -10.91 -12.26 12.81
C HIS A 30 -10.23 -13.61 13.07
N ASN A 31 -11.00 -14.69 13.13
CA ASN A 31 -10.46 -16.03 13.31
C ASN A 31 -10.58 -16.85 12.02
N SER A 32 -9.62 -17.75 11.79
CA SER A 32 -9.79 -18.80 10.79
C SER A 32 -10.79 -19.86 11.27
N GLU A 33 -11.26 -20.73 10.37
CA GLU A 33 -12.09 -21.89 10.73
C GLU A 33 -11.40 -22.81 11.75
N LYS A 34 -10.07 -22.81 11.77
CA LYS A 34 -9.23 -23.58 12.70
C LYS A 34 -8.93 -22.84 14.01
N GLY A 35 -9.48 -21.64 14.19
CA GLY A 35 -9.27 -20.82 15.38
C GLY A 35 -7.96 -20.01 15.40
N GLU A 36 -7.22 -19.93 14.29
CA GLU A 36 -6.04 -19.06 14.19
C GLU A 36 -6.46 -17.59 14.28
N LYS A 37 -5.63 -16.77 14.93
CA LYS A 37 -5.93 -15.38 15.24
C LYS A 37 -5.39 -14.48 14.12
N LEU A 38 -6.25 -14.11 13.20
CA LEU A 38 -5.88 -13.44 11.96
C LEU A 38 -6.04 -11.91 12.03
N ARG A 39 -5.11 -11.20 11.43
CA ARG A 39 -5.20 -9.77 11.11
C ARG A 39 -5.09 -9.60 9.61
N SER A 40 -6.05 -8.89 9.03
CA SER A 40 -5.95 -8.40 7.64
C SER A 40 -5.64 -6.92 7.68
N VAL A 41 -4.63 -6.48 6.94
CA VAL A 41 -4.28 -5.07 6.75
C VAL A 41 -4.37 -4.77 5.27
N VAL A 42 -5.13 -3.73 4.90
CA VAL A 42 -5.18 -3.18 3.54
C VAL A 42 -4.56 -1.79 3.53
N ILE A 43 -3.65 -1.57 2.59
CA ILE A 43 -3.03 -0.28 2.32
C ILE A 43 -3.62 0.26 1.02
N PHE A 44 -4.20 1.46 1.07
CA PHE A 44 -4.58 2.22 -0.11
C PHE A 44 -3.61 3.37 -0.32
N SER A 45 -2.99 3.36 -1.49
CA SER A 45 -2.27 4.49 -2.07
C SER A 45 -3.02 4.98 -3.30
N ASP A 46 -2.61 6.11 -3.87
CA ASP A 46 -3.24 6.61 -5.08
C ASP A 46 -3.14 5.58 -6.21
N GLY A 47 -4.29 5.19 -6.77
CA GLY A 47 -4.42 4.19 -7.82
C GLY A 47 -4.11 2.74 -7.46
N TYR A 48 -3.52 2.43 -6.29
CA TYR A 48 -3.10 1.07 -5.93
C TYR A 48 -3.44 0.65 -4.51
N GLN A 49 -3.77 -0.64 -4.33
CA GLN A 49 -4.02 -1.25 -3.04
C GLN A 49 -3.29 -2.59 -2.89
N ALA A 50 -2.97 -2.94 -1.65
CA ALA A 50 -2.62 -4.30 -1.29
C ALA A 50 -3.24 -4.67 0.06
N ILE A 51 -3.88 -5.83 0.12
CA ILE A 51 -4.36 -6.45 1.36
C ILE A 51 -3.53 -7.68 1.67
N THR A 52 -3.13 -7.82 2.93
CA THR A 52 -2.45 -9.00 3.45
C THR A 52 -3.11 -9.50 4.71
N THR A 53 -3.30 -10.81 4.81
CA THR A 53 -3.75 -11.52 6.00
C THR A 53 -2.62 -12.36 6.55
N TYR A 54 -2.40 -12.27 7.86
CA TYR A 54 -1.40 -13.05 8.60
C TYR A 54 -1.92 -13.37 10.00
N ASP A 55 -1.36 -14.40 10.63
CA ASP A 55 -1.60 -14.68 12.05
C ASP A 55 -0.88 -13.62 12.90
N PHE A 56 -1.62 -12.85 13.69
CA PHE A 56 -1.03 -11.69 14.38
C PHE A 56 -0.24 -12.05 15.64
N VAL A 57 -0.29 -13.30 16.08
CA VAL A 57 0.48 -13.79 17.22
C VAL A 57 1.86 -14.27 16.75
N THR A 58 1.90 -14.97 15.61
CA THR A 58 3.11 -15.63 15.10
C THR A 58 3.78 -14.87 13.95
N GLY A 59 3.06 -13.97 13.28
CA GLY A 59 3.52 -13.31 12.05
C GLY A 59 3.45 -14.22 10.80
N LYS A 60 2.90 -15.43 10.95
CA LYS A 60 2.74 -16.39 9.86
C LYS A 60 1.85 -15.80 8.77
N PHE A 61 2.42 -15.65 7.58
CA PHE A 61 1.71 -15.20 6.39
C PHE A 61 0.59 -16.19 6.01
N ILE A 62 -0.60 -15.67 5.70
CA ILE A 62 -1.74 -16.47 5.22
C ILE A 62 -2.04 -16.20 3.75
N SER A 63 -2.25 -14.93 3.37
CA SER A 63 -2.57 -14.57 1.98
C SER A 63 -2.35 -13.10 1.68
N THR A 64 -2.17 -12.76 0.40
CA THR A 64 -2.22 -11.37 -0.08
C THR A 64 -2.85 -11.29 -1.46
N ASN A 65 -3.56 -10.20 -1.72
CA ASN A 65 -3.97 -9.82 -3.06
C ASN A 65 -3.91 -8.29 -3.20
N GLY A 66 -3.89 -7.81 -4.44
CA GLY A 66 -3.85 -6.39 -4.72
C GLY A 66 -3.60 -6.09 -6.19
N GLY A 67 -3.50 -4.80 -6.47
CA GLY A 67 -3.41 -4.27 -7.82
C GLY A 67 -3.89 -2.83 -7.85
N SER A 68 -4.38 -2.38 -9.02
CA SER A 68 -4.89 -1.01 -9.16
C SER A 68 -6.36 -0.93 -8.76
N TRP A 69 -6.78 0.21 -8.23
CA TRP A 69 -8.19 0.46 -7.90
C TRP A 69 -8.66 1.82 -8.40
N ARG A 70 -9.98 1.94 -8.59
CA ARG A 70 -10.67 3.20 -8.87
C ARG A 70 -12.02 3.21 -8.15
N LEU A 71 -12.46 4.37 -7.72
CA LEU A 71 -13.78 4.57 -7.12
C LEU A 71 -14.64 5.42 -8.05
N LYS A 72 -15.86 4.95 -8.30
CA LYS A 72 -16.91 5.74 -8.94
C LYS A 72 -18.18 5.60 -8.09
N ASP A 73 -18.66 6.74 -7.57
CA ASP A 73 -19.76 6.78 -6.62
C ASP A 73 -19.44 5.90 -5.38
N ASP A 74 -20.24 4.86 -5.13
CA ASP A 74 -20.03 3.88 -4.06
C ASP A 74 -19.37 2.58 -4.56
N SER A 75 -19.00 2.49 -5.84
CA SER A 75 -18.46 1.27 -6.44
C SER A 75 -16.94 1.36 -6.58
N MET A 76 -16.25 0.49 -5.85
CA MET A 76 -14.81 0.28 -6.00
C MET A 76 -14.56 -0.80 -7.05
N THR A 77 -13.79 -0.46 -8.09
CA THR A 77 -13.29 -1.41 -9.08
C THR A 77 -11.81 -1.68 -8.84
N GLU A 78 -11.44 -2.95 -8.71
CA GLU A 78 -10.05 -3.38 -8.57
C GLU A 78 -9.63 -4.21 -9.77
N LYS A 79 -8.48 -3.89 -10.37
CA LYS A 79 -7.79 -4.74 -11.34
C LYS A 79 -6.69 -5.49 -10.63
N ILE A 80 -6.77 -6.82 -10.67
CA ILE A 80 -5.95 -7.70 -9.83
C ILE A 80 -4.63 -7.98 -10.53
N GLU A 81 -3.53 -7.80 -9.81
CA GLU A 81 -2.18 -8.03 -10.32
C GLU A 81 -1.45 -9.17 -9.62
N PHE A 82 -1.89 -9.48 -8.40
CA PHE A 82 -1.46 -10.64 -7.64
C PHE A 82 -2.59 -11.10 -6.72
N ASP A 83 -2.74 -12.42 -6.57
CA ASP A 83 -3.63 -13.05 -5.61
C ASP A 83 -3.04 -14.42 -5.26
N THR A 84 -2.63 -14.61 -4.01
CA THR A 84 -2.01 -15.88 -3.57
C THR A 84 -3.00 -17.02 -3.41
N ASN A 85 -4.28 -16.71 -3.19
CA ASN A 85 -5.32 -17.72 -2.98
C ASN A 85 -5.94 -18.15 -4.30
N ASN A 86 -6.04 -17.22 -5.26
CA ASN A 86 -6.60 -17.51 -6.58
C ASN A 86 -5.81 -16.77 -7.69
N PRO A 87 -4.65 -17.32 -8.10
CA PRO A 87 -3.82 -16.72 -9.14
C PRO A 87 -4.56 -16.49 -10.46
N GLU A 88 -5.59 -17.30 -10.77
CA GLU A 88 -6.34 -17.17 -12.03
C GLU A 88 -7.07 -15.84 -12.18
N ARG A 89 -7.33 -15.13 -11.08
CA ARG A 89 -7.90 -13.77 -11.07
C ARG A 89 -6.92 -12.70 -11.56
N VAL A 90 -5.62 -12.97 -11.63
CA VAL A 90 -4.65 -11.98 -12.12
C VAL A 90 -5.00 -11.56 -13.55
N GLY A 91 -5.13 -10.25 -13.76
CA GLY A 91 -5.55 -9.64 -15.01
C GLY A 91 -7.04 -9.31 -15.10
N THR A 92 -7.88 -9.79 -14.17
CA THR A 92 -9.33 -9.49 -14.16
C THR A 92 -9.65 -8.23 -13.36
N GLU A 93 -10.83 -7.66 -13.62
CA GLU A 93 -11.43 -6.62 -12.78
C GLU A 93 -12.55 -7.21 -11.93
N ILE A 94 -12.64 -6.78 -10.67
CA ILE A 94 -13.79 -7.00 -9.80
C ILE A 94 -14.38 -5.66 -9.39
N SER A 95 -15.68 -5.62 -9.11
CA SER A 95 -16.33 -4.42 -8.59
C SER A 95 -17.27 -4.78 -7.46
N PHE A 96 -17.24 -3.98 -6.40
CA PHE A 96 -18.06 -4.17 -5.21
C PHE A 96 -18.42 -2.82 -4.61
N LYS A 97 -19.52 -2.78 -3.85
CA LYS A 97 -19.94 -1.57 -3.15
C LYS A 97 -19.15 -1.38 -1.87
N VAL A 98 -18.75 -0.14 -1.61
CA VAL A 98 -18.04 0.26 -0.41
C VAL A 98 -18.73 1.42 0.28
N HIS A 99 -18.76 1.38 1.60
CA HIS A 99 -19.04 2.55 2.43
C HIS A 99 -17.80 2.89 3.23
N ILE A 100 -17.50 4.17 3.34
CA ILE A 100 -16.36 4.66 4.10
C ILE A 100 -16.83 5.76 5.06
N ASN A 101 -16.09 5.95 6.15
CA ASN A 101 -16.07 7.19 6.92
C ASN A 101 -14.65 7.37 7.50
N ASP A 102 -14.50 8.29 8.45
CA ASP A 102 -13.19 8.59 9.04
C ASP A 102 -12.56 7.40 9.79
N SER A 103 -13.37 6.45 10.27
CA SER A 103 -12.92 5.34 11.11
C SER A 103 -13.17 3.96 10.52
N ILE A 104 -14.13 3.81 9.61
CA ILE A 104 -14.59 2.51 9.10
C ILE A 104 -14.61 2.49 7.58
N LEU A 105 -14.14 1.38 7.03
CA LEU A 105 -14.32 0.94 5.65
C LEU A 105 -15.17 -0.33 5.68
N GLU A 106 -16.29 -0.35 4.98
CA GLU A 106 -17.20 -1.48 4.85
C GLU A 106 -17.29 -1.94 3.39
N ILE A 107 -17.08 -3.22 3.15
CA ILE A 107 -17.44 -3.90 1.90
C ILE A 107 -18.89 -4.33 2.03
N VAL A 108 -19.80 -3.67 1.31
CA VAL A 108 -21.25 -3.77 1.52
C VAL A 108 -21.75 -5.19 1.21
N ASP A 109 -21.25 -5.81 0.16
CA ASP A 109 -21.76 -7.08 -0.37
C ASP A 109 -21.64 -8.24 0.63
N ASN A 110 -20.69 -8.18 1.56
CA ASN A 110 -20.45 -9.23 2.56
C ASN A 110 -20.37 -8.71 4.00
N GLY A 111 -20.63 -7.42 4.23
CA GLY A 111 -20.61 -6.78 5.54
C GLY A 111 -19.24 -6.78 6.22
N ILE A 112 -18.15 -7.04 5.49
CA ILE A 112 -16.79 -7.00 6.07
C ILE A 112 -16.43 -5.55 6.39
N LYS A 113 -16.02 -5.32 7.64
CA LYS A 113 -15.60 -4.01 8.14
C LYS A 113 -14.13 -3.99 8.50
N PHE A 114 -13.47 -2.90 8.15
CA PHE A 114 -12.11 -2.56 8.55
C PHE A 114 -12.13 -1.25 9.34
N LYS A 115 -11.26 -1.17 10.34
CA LYS A 115 -10.98 0.03 11.11
C LYS A 115 -9.79 0.77 10.52
N ARG A 116 -9.87 2.09 10.38
CA ARG A 116 -8.74 2.92 9.96
C ARG A 116 -7.63 2.86 11.02
N ILE A 117 -6.39 2.70 10.56
CA ILE A 117 -5.19 2.72 11.40
C ILE A 117 -4.21 3.84 11.05
N ASP A 118 -4.27 4.36 9.83
CA ASP A 118 -3.69 5.67 9.50
C ASP A 118 -4.41 6.30 8.30
N ASP A 119 -4.30 7.63 8.15
CA ASP A 119 -4.89 8.45 7.09
C ASP A 119 -3.87 8.85 6.00
N GLY A 120 -2.74 8.13 5.90
CA GLY A 120 -1.64 8.49 5.03
C GLY A 120 -0.63 9.48 5.62
N LYS A 121 -0.71 9.84 6.91
CA LYS A 121 0.29 10.67 7.61
C LYS A 121 1.08 9.88 8.67
N PRO A 122 2.35 10.26 8.98
CA PRO A 122 3.11 11.38 8.43
C PRO A 122 3.52 11.16 6.96
N GLY A 123 3.76 9.92 6.55
CA GLY A 123 3.72 9.50 5.14
C GLY A 123 4.79 10.08 4.22
N ALA A 124 6.03 10.29 4.70
CA ALA A 124 7.12 10.84 3.89
C ALA A 124 7.42 10.02 2.61
N LEU A 125 7.17 8.71 2.66
CA LEU A 125 7.31 7.78 1.53
C LEU A 125 5.97 7.18 1.09
N LYS A 126 4.83 7.76 1.50
CA LYS A 126 3.51 7.23 1.14
C LYS A 126 3.36 7.15 -0.38
N GLY A 127 2.73 6.10 -0.86
CA GLY A 127 2.54 5.85 -2.29
C GLY A 127 2.86 4.42 -2.70
N ALA A 128 2.60 4.13 -3.97
CA ALA A 128 3.06 2.91 -4.62
C ALA A 128 4.35 3.20 -5.41
N TRP A 129 5.34 2.35 -5.24
CA TRP A 129 6.67 2.47 -5.80
C TRP A 129 7.06 1.18 -6.50
N LEU A 130 7.69 1.27 -7.67
CA LEU A 130 8.28 0.13 -8.36
C LEU A 130 9.80 0.19 -8.29
N MET A 131 10.43 -0.95 -8.02
CA MET A 131 11.88 -1.06 -8.09
C MET A 131 12.32 -0.87 -9.54
N SER A 132 12.97 0.26 -9.78
CA SER A 132 13.37 0.78 -11.09
C SER A 132 14.86 0.68 -11.36
N GLY A 133 15.66 0.29 -10.36
CA GLY A 133 17.07 0.04 -10.55
C GLY A 133 17.79 -0.35 -9.28
N ARG A 134 19.08 -0.65 -9.43
CA ARG A 134 20.01 -0.93 -8.33
C ARG A 134 21.36 -0.29 -8.62
N ILE A 135 22.14 -0.03 -7.57
CA ILE A 135 23.54 0.37 -7.73
C ILE A 135 24.40 -0.81 -7.29
N VAL A 136 25.22 -1.30 -8.23
CA VAL A 136 26.15 -2.41 -8.01
C VAL A 136 27.53 -1.93 -8.43
N ASP A 137 28.52 -2.05 -7.55
CA ASP A 137 29.90 -1.57 -7.78
C ASP A 137 29.96 -0.11 -8.28
N GLY A 138 29.11 0.75 -7.70
CA GLY A 138 29.00 2.17 -8.05
C GLY A 138 28.33 2.45 -9.40
N LYS A 139 27.88 1.41 -10.14
CA LYS A 139 27.20 1.56 -11.43
C LYS A 139 25.70 1.33 -11.27
N THR A 140 24.91 2.25 -11.82
CA THR A 140 23.46 2.13 -11.85
C THR A 140 23.04 1.11 -12.92
N GLN A 141 22.31 0.08 -12.48
CA GLN A 141 21.61 -0.87 -13.33
C GLN A 141 20.12 -0.51 -13.34
N GLN A 142 19.65 0.09 -14.42
CA GLN A 142 18.24 0.41 -14.58
C GLN A 142 17.42 -0.85 -14.87
N ARG A 143 16.18 -0.85 -14.41
CA ARG A 143 15.19 -1.89 -14.67
C ARG A 143 13.99 -1.27 -15.35
N ASP A 144 13.58 -1.87 -16.46
CA ASP A 144 12.33 -1.52 -17.13
C ASP A 144 11.14 -1.88 -16.23
N THR A 145 10.34 -0.88 -15.87
CA THR A 145 9.15 -1.03 -15.01
C THR A 145 7.88 -1.39 -15.79
N SER A 146 7.92 -1.34 -17.13
CA SER A 146 6.80 -1.74 -18.00
C SER A 146 6.62 -3.25 -18.06
N ILE A 147 7.69 -4.03 -17.81
CA ILE A 147 7.63 -5.49 -17.92
C ILE A 147 6.71 -6.13 -16.86
N PRO A 148 6.22 -7.35 -17.11
CA PRO A 148 5.28 -8.05 -16.22
C PRO A 148 5.83 -8.40 -14.85
N ARG A 149 7.12 -8.73 -14.76
CA ARG A 149 7.78 -9.04 -13.49
C ARG A 149 8.00 -7.74 -12.72
N LYS A 150 7.31 -7.60 -11.59
CA LYS A 150 7.33 -6.38 -10.77
C LYS A 150 7.80 -6.68 -9.34
N THR A 151 8.46 -5.68 -8.74
CA THR A 151 8.67 -5.61 -7.30
C THR A 151 8.14 -4.25 -6.89
N MET A 152 7.03 -4.25 -6.17
CA MET A 152 6.36 -3.05 -5.70
C MET A 152 6.56 -2.89 -4.20
N LYS A 153 6.73 -1.66 -3.73
CA LYS A 153 6.49 -1.26 -2.35
C LYS A 153 5.27 -0.34 -2.32
N ILE A 154 4.32 -0.62 -1.45
CA ILE A 154 3.15 0.23 -1.21
C ILE A 154 3.18 0.69 0.24
N LEU A 155 3.07 2.00 0.46
CA LEU A 155 3.19 2.63 1.77
C LEU A 155 2.02 3.57 2.04
N SER A 156 1.47 3.49 3.24
CA SER A 156 0.56 4.48 3.82
C SER A 156 1.34 5.48 4.68
N GLY A 157 0.68 6.08 5.68
CA GLY A 157 1.34 6.95 6.66
C GLY A 157 2.32 6.21 7.57
N THR A 158 1.96 4.99 7.98
CA THR A 158 2.72 4.21 8.98
C THR A 158 2.94 2.75 8.59
N ARG A 159 2.28 2.28 7.52
CA ARG A 159 2.34 0.89 7.06
C ARG A 159 3.05 0.78 5.73
N PHE A 160 3.72 -0.35 5.53
CA PHE A 160 4.34 -0.69 4.26
C PHE A 160 4.13 -2.17 3.94
N GLN A 161 4.15 -2.48 2.65
CA GLN A 161 4.27 -3.83 2.13
C GLN A 161 5.14 -3.80 0.88
N TRP A 162 6.12 -4.68 0.79
CA TRP A 162 6.77 -4.99 -0.48
C TRP A 162 6.22 -6.31 -1.03
N ILE A 163 6.06 -6.41 -2.35
CA ILE A 163 5.45 -7.55 -3.04
C ILE A 163 6.18 -7.77 -4.38
N ALA A 164 6.60 -9.01 -4.62
CA ALA A 164 7.21 -9.44 -5.88
C ALA A 164 6.29 -10.44 -6.61
N TYR A 165 5.96 -10.13 -7.86
CA TYR A 165 4.95 -10.86 -8.64
C TYR A 165 5.17 -10.71 -10.14
N ASN A 166 4.42 -11.45 -10.94
CA ASN A 166 4.40 -11.38 -12.40
C ASN A 166 2.96 -11.33 -12.90
N THR A 167 2.60 -10.26 -13.62
CA THR A 167 1.22 -10.05 -14.12
C THR A 167 0.84 -10.96 -15.28
N ASP A 168 1.81 -11.49 -16.01
CA ASP A 168 1.55 -12.33 -17.19
C ASP A 168 1.51 -13.80 -16.81
N THR A 169 2.50 -14.25 -16.03
CA THR A 169 2.57 -15.65 -15.58
C THR A 169 1.75 -15.91 -14.33
N LYS A 170 1.12 -14.87 -13.76
CA LYS A 170 0.33 -14.92 -12.52
C LYS A 170 1.14 -15.36 -11.29
N GLN A 171 2.46 -15.41 -11.41
CA GLN A 171 3.35 -15.95 -10.39
C GLN A 171 3.53 -14.97 -9.23
N PHE A 172 3.20 -15.40 -8.02
CA PHE A 172 3.63 -14.75 -6.79
C PHE A 172 5.04 -15.22 -6.38
N SER A 173 5.92 -14.27 -6.04
CA SER A 173 7.31 -14.54 -5.66
C SER A 173 7.63 -14.24 -4.19
N GLY A 174 6.86 -13.42 -3.50
CA GLY A 174 7.06 -13.16 -2.08
C GLY A 174 6.60 -11.77 -1.66
N THR A 175 6.30 -11.63 -0.37
CA THR A 175 5.91 -10.36 0.23
C THR A 175 6.34 -10.28 1.68
N GLY A 176 6.66 -9.08 2.14
CA GLY A 176 6.83 -8.76 3.56
C GLY A 176 6.31 -7.37 3.85
N GLY A 177 5.95 -7.11 5.09
CA GLY A 177 5.36 -5.82 5.47
C GLY A 177 5.15 -5.69 6.96
N GLY A 178 4.66 -4.52 7.35
CA GLY A 178 4.46 -4.16 8.75
C GLY A 178 4.38 -2.65 8.92
N THR A 179 5.07 -2.13 9.93
CA THR A 179 5.15 -0.67 10.16
C THR A 179 6.47 -0.08 9.67
N TYR A 180 6.47 1.21 9.37
CA TYR A 180 7.70 1.92 9.08
C TYR A 180 7.77 3.30 9.73
N THR A 181 8.99 3.82 9.85
CA THR A 181 9.27 5.22 10.22
C THR A 181 10.29 5.82 9.27
N THR A 182 10.37 7.15 9.24
CA THR A 182 11.25 7.95 8.35
C THR A 182 11.90 9.09 9.16
N ILE A 183 12.55 8.72 10.27
CA ILE A 183 13.09 9.68 11.24
C ILE A 183 14.55 9.95 10.87
N ASP A 184 14.94 11.23 10.81
CA ASP A 184 16.32 11.69 10.58
C ASP A 184 16.99 11.06 9.34
N GLY A 185 16.23 10.89 8.24
CA GLY A 185 16.74 10.29 7.00
C GLY A 185 16.87 8.76 7.03
N VAL A 186 16.44 8.12 8.11
CA VAL A 186 16.46 6.67 8.28
C VAL A 186 15.06 6.10 8.09
N TYR A 187 14.94 5.21 7.11
CA TYR A 187 13.76 4.39 6.86
C TYR A 187 13.90 3.08 7.63
N THR A 188 13.10 2.91 8.68
CA THR A 188 13.10 1.70 9.51
C THR A 188 11.86 0.87 9.22
N GLU A 189 12.03 -0.36 8.77
CA GLU A 189 10.98 -1.36 8.58
C GLU A 189 10.87 -2.25 9.82
N ASN A 190 9.69 -2.35 10.44
CA ASN A 190 9.41 -3.35 11.46
C ASN A 190 8.53 -4.43 10.83
N ILE A 191 9.10 -5.62 10.65
CA ILE A 191 8.47 -6.73 9.94
C ILE A 191 7.39 -7.37 10.82
N GLU A 192 6.14 -7.31 10.40
CA GLU A 192 5.02 -8.02 11.05
C GLU A 192 4.74 -9.38 10.38
N PHE A 193 5.04 -9.51 9.09
CA PHE A 193 4.90 -10.75 8.34
C PHE A 193 5.94 -10.86 7.22
N PHE A 194 6.31 -12.09 6.88
CA PHE A 194 7.13 -12.38 5.70
C PHE A 194 6.76 -13.74 5.09
N SER A 195 6.35 -13.75 3.83
CA SER A 195 5.76 -14.94 3.19
C SER A 195 6.73 -16.07 2.89
N ARG A 196 8.04 -15.80 2.92
CA ARG A 196 9.08 -16.79 2.62
C ARG A 196 9.71 -17.39 3.88
N ASP A 197 9.59 -16.71 5.01
CA ASP A 197 10.21 -17.08 6.28
C ASP A 197 9.52 -16.30 7.41
N ASP A 198 8.59 -16.96 8.10
CA ASP A 198 7.82 -16.38 9.20
C ASP A 198 8.68 -16.08 10.44
N SER A 199 9.84 -16.71 10.58
CA SER A 199 10.81 -16.40 11.65
C SER A 199 11.36 -14.97 11.58
N LYS A 200 11.14 -14.24 10.48
CA LYS A 200 11.51 -12.84 10.33
C LYS A 200 10.48 -11.86 10.90
N ALA A 201 9.31 -12.33 11.33
CA ALA A 201 8.37 -11.48 12.06
C ALA A 201 9.03 -10.99 13.38
N GLY A 202 8.86 -9.71 13.68
CA GLY A 202 9.47 -9.03 14.82
C GLY A 202 10.88 -8.47 14.55
N VAL A 203 11.49 -8.71 13.38
CA VAL A 203 12.78 -8.11 13.01
C VAL A 203 12.57 -6.64 12.60
N SER A 204 13.51 -5.77 13.00
CA SER A 204 13.62 -4.40 12.49
C SER A 204 14.80 -4.27 11.54
N LEU A 205 14.58 -3.68 10.38
CA LEU A 205 15.61 -3.38 9.38
C LEU A 205 15.74 -1.86 9.22
N LYS A 206 16.97 -1.37 9.13
CA LYS A 206 17.25 0.06 8.99
C LYS A 206 17.95 0.33 7.68
N PHE A 207 17.50 1.36 7.00
CA PHE A 207 18.01 1.80 5.71
C PHE A 207 18.13 3.32 5.69
N ASP A 208 19.15 3.82 5.05
CA ASP A 208 19.20 5.23 4.66
C ASP A 208 18.25 5.44 3.48
N TYR A 209 17.54 6.57 3.48
CA TYR A 209 16.70 6.93 2.36
C TYR A 209 16.83 8.38 1.93
N GLY A 210 16.60 8.63 0.64
CA GLY A 210 16.52 9.97 0.07
C GLY A 210 15.69 10.01 -1.20
N LEU A 211 15.05 11.14 -1.47
CA LEU A 211 14.38 11.41 -2.74
C LEU A 211 15.30 12.25 -3.62
N ILE A 212 15.77 11.67 -4.73
CA ILE A 212 16.61 12.33 -5.74
C ILE A 212 15.80 12.34 -7.03
N ASP A 213 15.47 13.54 -7.55
CA ASP A 213 14.64 13.71 -8.75
C ASP A 213 13.30 12.95 -8.69
N GLY A 214 12.67 12.92 -7.51
CA GLY A 214 11.42 12.19 -7.27
C GLY A 214 11.57 10.67 -7.19
N LYS A 215 12.79 10.12 -7.29
CA LYS A 215 13.08 8.70 -7.09
C LYS A 215 13.59 8.43 -5.69
N TRP A 216 13.03 7.41 -5.06
CA TRP A 216 13.46 6.95 -3.75
C TRP A 216 14.71 6.08 -3.87
N ASN A 217 15.81 6.59 -3.33
CA ASN A 217 17.05 5.86 -3.13
C ASN A 217 17.02 5.23 -1.74
N HIS A 218 17.28 3.93 -1.69
CA HIS A 218 17.15 3.09 -0.50
C HIS A 218 18.43 2.27 -0.34
N THR A 219 19.21 2.56 0.69
CA THR A 219 20.52 1.94 0.91
C THR A 219 20.64 1.34 2.30
N GLY A 220 21.30 0.20 2.43
CA GLY A 220 21.53 -0.44 3.73
C GLY A 220 21.93 -1.90 3.56
N PHE A 221 21.43 -2.75 4.46
CA PHE A 221 21.68 -4.19 4.42
C PHE A 221 20.38 -4.96 4.39
N SER A 222 20.34 -6.04 3.60
CA SER A 222 19.22 -6.97 3.58
C SER A 222 19.11 -7.74 4.90
N SER A 223 18.01 -8.46 5.10
CA SER A 223 17.84 -9.35 6.26
C SER A 223 18.85 -10.51 6.32
N LYS A 224 19.65 -10.71 5.27
CA LYS A 224 20.76 -11.65 5.20
C LYS A 224 22.13 -11.01 5.44
N GLY A 225 22.18 -9.69 5.68
CA GLY A 225 23.42 -8.94 5.87
C GLY A 225 24.14 -8.56 4.57
N GLU A 226 23.49 -8.68 3.42
CA GLU A 226 24.08 -8.30 2.13
C GLU A 226 23.84 -6.81 1.85
N PRO A 227 24.84 -6.06 1.35
CA PRO A 227 24.65 -4.67 0.95
C PRO A 227 23.52 -4.52 -0.06
N LEU A 228 22.70 -3.49 0.12
CA LEU A 228 21.55 -3.19 -0.69
C LEU A 228 21.59 -1.71 -1.08
N ASN A 229 21.44 -1.42 -2.37
CA ASN A 229 21.27 -0.08 -2.90
C ASN A 229 20.27 -0.14 -4.07
N GLU A 230 19.04 0.30 -3.80
CA GLU A 230 17.89 0.18 -4.69
C GLU A 230 17.31 1.56 -5.02
N ILE A 231 16.83 1.69 -6.26
CA ILE A 231 16.19 2.90 -6.78
C ILE A 231 14.74 2.57 -7.09
N TRP A 232 13.83 3.30 -6.47
CA TRP A 232 12.39 3.13 -6.58
C TRP A 232 11.76 4.33 -7.27
N SER A 233 10.96 4.07 -8.30
CA SER A 233 10.22 5.11 -9.02
C SER A 233 8.74 5.04 -8.64
N VAL A 234 8.07 6.19 -8.61
CA VAL A 234 6.62 6.26 -8.39
C VAL A 234 5.92 5.37 -9.42
N ARG A 235 4.94 4.63 -8.96
CA ARG A 235 4.14 3.77 -9.81
C ARG A 235 3.18 4.62 -10.66
N GLN A 236 3.15 4.34 -11.97
CA GLN A 236 2.31 5.01 -12.97
C GLN A 236 1.20 4.08 -13.44
#